data_AF-A0A4Q3YJ01-F1
#
_entry.id   AF-A0A4Q3YJ01-F1
#
_cell.length_a   1.000
_cell.length_b   1.000
_cell.length_c   1.000
_cell.angle_alpha   90.00
_cell.angle_beta   90.00
_cell.angle_gamma   90.00
#
_symmetry.space_group_name_H-M   'P 1'
#
loop_
_entity.id
_entity.type
_entity.pdbx_description
1 polymer ?
#
loop_
_entity_poly.entity_id
_entity_poly.type
_entity_poly.pdbx_seq_one_letter_code
_entity_poly.pdbx_strand_id
1 'polypeptide(L)'
;GYYWITGRVDDVINVSGHRMGTAEVESALVLHPCVAEAAVVGFPHDIKGQGIYAYVTLNANEACSEDLRKALRDWVRTEIGPIATPDAIQFAPGLPKTRSGKIMRRILRKIAEGDVSSLGDTSTLADPAVVDDLVANRVKS
;
A
#
# COMPACT_ATOMS: atom_id res chain seq x y z
N GLY A 1 10.42 -17.34 24.37
CA GLY A 1 10.14 -15.96 23.92
C GLY A 1 9.95 -15.98 22.42
N TYR A 2 8.84 -15.45 21.93
CA TYR A 2 8.55 -15.41 20.49
C TYR A 2 9.18 -14.14 19.89
N TYR A 3 9.89 -14.28 18.77
CA TYR A 3 10.38 -13.16 17.98
C TYR A 3 9.42 -12.93 16.82
N TRP A 4 8.98 -11.69 16.63
CA TRP A 4 8.13 -11.29 15.51
C TRP A 4 8.92 -10.37 14.59
N ILE A 5 9.04 -10.75 13.32
CA ILE A 5 9.69 -9.91 12.29
C ILE A 5 8.62 -8.94 11.79
N THR A 6 8.68 -7.68 12.21
CA THR A 6 7.70 -6.64 11.88
C THR A 6 7.94 -5.96 10.52
N GLY A 7 8.89 -6.45 9.73
CA GLY A 7 9.28 -5.91 8.42
C GLY A 7 10.69 -5.31 8.42
N ARG A 8 11.01 -4.52 7.39
CA ARG A 8 12.28 -3.79 7.32
C ARG A 8 12.18 -2.50 8.13
N VAL A 9 13.31 -2.02 8.66
CA VAL A 9 13.37 -0.73 9.38
C VAL A 9 12.88 0.43 8.51
N ASP A 10 13.13 0.36 7.19
CA ASP A 10 12.71 1.36 6.20
C ASP A 10 11.20 1.32 5.88
N ASP A 11 10.50 0.26 6.33
CA ASP A 11 9.07 0.02 6.13
C ASP A 11 8.26 0.40 7.40
N VAL A 12 8.74 1.42 8.14
CA VAL A 12 8.04 2.04 9.28
C VAL A 12 7.56 3.43 8.89
N ILE A 13 6.32 3.76 9.24
CA ILE A 13 5.69 5.06 9.02
C ILE A 13 5.33 5.73 10.35
N ASN A 14 5.26 7.07 10.34
CA ASN A 14 4.93 7.89 11.50
C ASN A 14 3.64 8.68 11.24
N VAL A 15 2.52 8.14 11.73
CA VAL A 15 1.19 8.72 11.54
C VAL A 15 0.79 9.43 12.82
N SER A 16 0.75 10.77 12.80
CA SER A 16 0.40 11.58 13.97
C SER A 16 1.22 11.23 15.23
N GLY A 17 2.53 11.01 15.08
CA GLY A 17 3.44 10.65 16.17
C GLY A 17 3.50 9.16 16.51
N HIS A 18 2.64 8.32 15.91
CA HIS A 18 2.60 6.88 16.15
C HIS A 18 3.46 6.16 15.10
N ARG A 19 4.49 5.46 15.57
CA ARG A 19 5.33 4.61 14.72
C ARG A 19 4.66 3.26 14.52
N MET A 20 4.45 2.88 13.27
CA MET A 20 3.85 1.58 12.91
C MET A 20 4.55 0.97 11.70
N GLY A 21 4.62 -0.36 11.66
CA GLY A 21 5.15 -1.10 10.52
C GLY A 21 4.09 -1.20 9.42
N THR A 22 4.47 -1.00 8.16
CA THR A 22 3.52 -1.14 7.03
C THR A 22 3.04 -2.58 6.88
N ALA A 23 3.87 -3.56 7.25
CA ALA A 23 3.55 -4.99 7.19
C ALA A 23 2.30 -5.36 8.02
N GLU A 24 2.03 -4.64 9.11
CA GLU A 24 0.84 -4.90 9.94
C GLU A 24 -0.44 -4.55 9.18
N VAL A 25 -0.46 -3.39 8.52
CA VAL A 25 -1.57 -2.94 7.66
C VAL A 25 -1.71 -3.83 6.43
N GLU A 26 -0.60 -4.20 5.79
CA GLU A 26 -0.58 -5.16 4.68
C GLU A 26 -1.22 -6.50 5.10
N SER A 27 -0.85 -7.02 6.27
CA SER A 27 -1.39 -8.28 6.80
C SER A 27 -2.89 -8.18 7.07
N ALA A 28 -3.35 -7.09 7.69
CA ALA A 28 -4.78 -6.87 7.94
C ALA A 28 -5.58 -6.81 6.62
N LEU A 29 -5.06 -6.13 5.60
CA LEU A 29 -5.72 -6.06 4.29
C LEU A 29 -5.79 -7.43 3.60
N VAL A 30 -4.70 -8.21 3.64
CA VAL A 30 -4.64 -9.55 3.03
C VAL A 30 -5.55 -10.57 3.74
N LEU A 31 -5.89 -10.35 5.01
CA LEU A 31 -6.89 -11.16 5.72
C LEU A 31 -8.32 -10.96 5.20
N HIS A 32 -8.60 -9.87 4.48
CA HIS A 32 -9.91 -9.63 3.90
C HIS A 32 -10.15 -10.57 2.70
N PRO A 33 -11.30 -11.29 2.61
CA PRO A 33 -11.52 -12.33 1.59
C PRO A 33 -11.41 -11.87 0.13
N CYS A 34 -11.69 -10.59 -0.14
CA CYS A 34 -11.61 -10.03 -1.50
C CYS A 34 -10.19 -9.63 -1.94
N VAL A 35 -9.21 -9.60 -1.02
CA VAL A 35 -7.86 -9.10 -1.29
C VAL A 35 -6.93 -10.26 -1.62
N ALA A 36 -6.22 -10.16 -2.74
CA ALA A 36 -5.17 -11.10 -3.13
C ALA A 36 -3.82 -10.66 -2.53
N GLU A 37 -3.48 -9.37 -2.70
CA GLU A 37 -2.21 -8.80 -2.27
C GLU A 37 -2.38 -7.34 -1.84
N ALA A 38 -1.55 -6.89 -0.91
CA ALA A 38 -1.48 -5.50 -0.50
C ALA A 38 -0.03 -5.04 -0.31
N ALA A 39 0.22 -3.76 -0.62
CA ALA A 39 1.45 -3.08 -0.25
C ALA A 39 1.12 -1.71 0.32
N VAL A 40 1.76 -1.36 1.44
CA VAL A 40 1.48 -0.12 2.16
C VAL A 40 2.75 0.73 2.24
N VAL A 41 2.59 2.03 2.00
CA VAL A 41 3.64 3.04 2.11
C VAL A 41 3.10 4.28 2.81
N GLY A 42 4.01 5.04 3.40
CA GLY A 42 3.70 6.38 3.91
C GLY A 42 3.76 7.41 2.78
N PHE A 43 2.93 8.43 2.86
CA PHE A 43 2.98 9.61 1.99
C PHE A 43 2.88 10.91 2.80
N PRO A 44 3.37 12.05 2.30
CA PRO A 44 3.23 13.33 2.99
C PRO A 44 1.77 13.69 3.22
N HIS A 45 1.42 14.06 4.45
CA HIS A 45 0.07 14.46 4.81
C HIS A 45 0.13 15.70 5.71
N ASP A 46 -0.58 16.76 5.34
CA ASP A 46 -0.47 18.08 5.97
C ASP A 46 -0.77 18.09 7.47
N ILE A 47 -1.77 17.31 7.90
CA ILE A 47 -2.20 17.21 9.30
C ILE A 47 -1.43 16.13 10.07
N LYS A 48 -1.26 14.93 9.47
CA LYS A 48 -0.72 13.75 10.17
C LYS A 48 0.82 13.65 10.12
N GLY A 49 1.48 14.49 9.33
CA GLY A 49 2.88 14.34 8.94
C GLY A 49 3.04 13.28 7.85
N GLN A 50 2.67 12.02 8.15
CA GLN A 50 2.52 10.97 7.15
C GLN A 50 1.11 10.37 7.19
N GLY A 51 0.54 10.14 6.01
CA GLY A 51 -0.66 9.35 5.81
C GLY A 51 -0.33 7.92 5.36
N ILE A 52 -1.32 7.04 5.43
CA ILE A 52 -1.23 5.64 5.04
C ILE A 52 -1.79 5.45 3.63
N TYR A 53 -0.95 5.05 2.68
CA TYR A 53 -1.36 4.73 1.31
C TYR A 53 -1.29 3.23 1.08
N ALA A 54 -2.42 2.60 0.75
CA ALA A 54 -2.51 1.18 0.46
C ALA A 54 -2.78 0.92 -1.02
N TYR A 55 -1.92 0.11 -1.64
CA TYR A 55 -2.14 -0.49 -2.95
C TYR A 55 -2.74 -1.87 -2.73
N VAL A 56 -3.89 -2.15 -3.34
CA VAL A 56 -4.65 -3.39 -3.13
C VAL A 56 -4.93 -4.05 -4.47
N THR A 57 -4.48 -5.29 -4.61
CA THR A 57 -4.86 -6.16 -5.73
C THR A 57 -5.94 -7.12 -5.23
N LEU A 58 -7.07 -7.15 -5.93
CA LEU A 58 -8.21 -7.99 -5.59
C LEU A 58 -8.07 -9.40 -6.16
N ASN A 59 -8.80 -10.36 -5.59
CA ASN A 59 -8.94 -11.70 -6.16
C ASN A 59 -9.62 -11.62 -7.55
N ALA A 60 -9.32 -12.56 -8.45
CA ALA A 60 -9.71 -12.48 -9.87
C ALA A 60 -11.22 -12.32 -10.15
N ASN A 61 -12.07 -12.71 -9.20
CA ASN A 61 -13.53 -12.64 -9.33
C ASN A 61 -14.15 -11.43 -8.60
N GLU A 62 -13.32 -10.55 -8.06
CA GLU A 62 -13.75 -9.38 -7.29
C GLU A 62 -13.63 -8.12 -8.14
N ALA A 63 -14.61 -7.22 -7.99
CA ALA A 63 -14.63 -5.94 -8.69
C ALA A 63 -14.33 -4.79 -7.72
N CYS A 64 -13.53 -3.83 -8.18
CA CYS A 64 -13.32 -2.61 -7.42
C CYS A 64 -14.59 -1.76 -7.36
N SER A 65 -14.94 -1.28 -6.17
CA SER A 65 -16.06 -0.34 -5.97
C SER A 65 -15.76 0.59 -4.79
N GLU A 66 -16.47 1.72 -4.72
CA GLU A 66 -16.35 2.61 -3.55
C GLU A 66 -16.84 1.95 -2.26
N ASP A 67 -17.86 1.09 -2.35
CA ASP A 67 -18.36 0.33 -1.21
C ASP A 67 -17.30 -0.65 -0.69
N LEU A 68 -16.62 -1.38 -1.58
CA LEU A 68 -15.52 -2.25 -1.20
C LEU A 68 -14.35 -1.45 -0.62
N ARG A 69 -14.03 -0.29 -1.19
CA ARG A 69 -12.99 0.59 -0.65
C ARG A 69 -13.32 1.02 0.78
N LYS A 70 -14.57 1.39 1.04
CA LYS A 70 -15.04 1.72 2.39
C LYS A 70 -14.94 0.52 3.33
N ALA A 71 -15.40 -0.65 2.89
CA ALA A 71 -15.32 -1.89 3.65
C ALA A 71 -13.87 -2.23 4.03
N LEU A 72 -12.91 -2.07 3.12
CA LEU A 72 -11.48 -2.30 3.41
C LEU A 72 -10.90 -1.31 4.42
N ARG A 73 -11.30 -0.03 4.39
CA ARG A 73 -10.91 0.93 5.43
C ARG A 73 -11.47 0.53 6.80
N ASP A 74 -12.76 0.21 6.85
CA ASP A 74 -13.44 -0.20 8.08
C ASP A 74 -12.89 -1.54 8.62
N TRP A 75 -12.46 -2.43 7.73
CA TRP A 75 -11.79 -3.68 8.06
C TRP A 75 -10.47 -3.42 8.79
N VAL A 76 -9.56 -2.64 8.21
CA VAL A 76 -8.28 -2.29 8.87
C VAL A 76 -8.50 -1.57 10.20
N ARG A 77 -9.50 -0.68 10.25
CA ARG A 77 -9.90 0.00 11.49
C ARG A 77 -10.32 -0.99 12.57
N THR A 78 -10.97 -2.09 12.20
CA THR A 78 -11.43 -3.12 13.13
C THR A 78 -10.29 -4.04 13.56
N GLU A 79 -9.43 -4.46 12.62
CA GLU A 79 -8.33 -5.40 12.88
C GLU A 79 -7.19 -4.78 13.70
N ILE A 80 -6.85 -3.51 13.44
CA ILE A 80 -5.70 -2.84 14.08
C ILE A 80 -6.15 -1.67 14.94
N GLY A 81 -7.01 -0.80 14.39
CA GLY A 81 -7.54 0.36 15.09
C GLY A 81 -7.64 1.62 14.23
N PRO A 82 -8.26 2.69 14.77
CA PRO A 82 -8.46 3.96 14.06
C PRO A 82 -7.18 4.61 13.52
N ILE A 83 -6.05 4.43 14.23
CA ILE A 83 -4.77 5.05 13.84
C ILE A 83 -4.17 4.41 12.57
N ALA A 84 -4.49 3.15 12.31
CA ALA A 84 -3.97 2.38 11.17
C ALA A 84 -4.88 2.45 9.93
N THR A 85 -5.99 3.17 10.01
CA THR A 85 -6.96 3.25 8.90
C THR A 85 -6.30 3.92 7.68
N PRO A 86 -6.29 3.27 6.50
CA PRO A 86 -5.70 3.84 5.30
C PRO A 86 -6.37 5.16 4.89
N ASP A 87 -5.56 6.17 4.63
CA ASP A 87 -6.00 7.46 4.08
C ASP A 87 -6.29 7.37 2.58
N ALA A 88 -5.55 6.51 1.89
CA ALA A 88 -5.72 6.20 0.48
C ALA A 88 -5.78 4.68 0.29
N ILE A 89 -6.72 4.22 -0.53
CA ILE A 89 -6.73 2.85 -1.06
C ILE A 89 -6.84 2.94 -2.58
N GLN A 90 -5.78 2.54 -3.27
CA GLN A 90 -5.74 2.41 -4.72
C GLN A 90 -5.87 0.94 -5.09
N PHE A 91 -6.91 0.60 -5.85
CA PHE A 91 -6.98 -0.71 -6.47
C PHE A 91 -5.98 -0.77 -7.63
N ALA A 92 -5.23 -1.87 -7.69
CA ALA A 92 -4.16 -2.07 -8.65
C ALA A 92 -4.30 -3.44 -9.32
N PRO A 93 -4.08 -3.54 -10.65
CA PRO A 93 -4.10 -4.82 -11.36
C PRO A 93 -2.99 -5.77 -10.88
N GLY A 94 -1.94 -5.21 -10.26
CA GLY A 94 -0.86 -5.94 -9.61
C GLY A 94 0.09 -4.99 -8.89
N LEU A 95 1.10 -5.54 -8.23
CA LEU A 95 2.15 -4.77 -7.57
C LEU A 95 3.45 -4.80 -8.39
N PRO A 96 4.23 -3.69 -8.44
CA PRO A 96 5.48 -3.64 -9.18
C PRO A 96 6.51 -4.54 -8.50
N LYS A 97 6.74 -5.71 -9.10
CA LYS A 97 7.63 -6.75 -8.57
C LYS A 97 8.82 -6.98 -9.48
N THR A 98 9.97 -7.26 -8.88
CA THR A 98 11.13 -7.79 -9.61
C THR A 98 10.81 -9.17 -10.19
N ARG A 99 11.63 -9.65 -11.14
CA ARG A 99 11.53 -11.05 -11.63
C ARG A 99 11.68 -12.12 -10.53
N SER A 100 12.22 -11.76 -9.37
CA SER A 100 12.29 -12.62 -8.18
C SER A 100 11.10 -12.49 -7.22
N GLY A 101 10.07 -11.71 -7.60
CA GLY A 101 8.84 -11.51 -6.83
C GLY A 101 8.90 -10.44 -5.74
N LYS A 102 10.02 -9.71 -5.59
CA LYS A 102 10.15 -8.67 -4.56
C LYS A 102 9.41 -7.42 -4.98
N ILE A 103 8.51 -6.92 -4.13
CA ILE A 103 7.82 -5.65 -4.33
C ILE A 103 8.83 -4.49 -4.30
N MET A 104 8.82 -3.65 -5.32
CA MET A 104 9.64 -2.45 -5.42
C MET A 104 8.96 -1.26 -4.72
N ARG A 105 8.92 -1.31 -3.37
CA ARG A 105 8.25 -0.29 -2.53
C ARG A 105 8.70 1.15 -2.79
N ARG A 106 9.93 1.36 -3.26
CA ARG A 106 10.44 2.67 -3.68
C ARG A 106 9.57 3.33 -4.75
N ILE A 107 9.10 2.56 -5.74
CA ILE A 107 8.22 3.05 -6.82
C ILE A 107 6.86 3.43 -6.24
N LEU A 108 6.28 2.55 -5.43
CA LEU A 108 5.00 2.79 -4.75
C LEU A 108 5.02 4.06 -3.89
N ARG A 109 6.12 4.31 -3.19
CA ARG A 109 6.30 5.52 -2.37
C ARG A 109 6.34 6.79 -3.23
N LYS A 110 7.10 6.76 -4.33
CA LYS A 110 7.17 7.89 -5.28
C LYS A 110 5.82 8.22 -5.92
N ILE A 111 5.07 7.20 -6.31
CA ILE A 111 3.71 7.37 -6.84
C ILE A 111 2.80 7.97 -5.76
N ALA A 112 2.84 7.46 -4.52
CA ALA A 112 2.04 7.99 -3.43
C ALA A 112 2.40 9.45 -3.09
N GLU A 113 3.67 9.82 -3.16
CA GLU A 113 4.17 11.20 -3.03
C GLU A 113 3.75 12.13 -4.18
N GLY A 114 3.33 11.58 -5.32
CA GLY A 114 3.06 12.34 -6.54
C GLY A 114 4.31 12.74 -7.32
N ASP A 115 5.49 12.28 -6.91
CA ASP A 115 6.76 12.50 -7.60
C ASP A 115 7.04 11.38 -8.60
N VAL A 116 6.38 11.44 -9.75
CA VAL A 116 6.51 10.47 -10.84
C VAL A 116 7.59 10.85 -11.87
N SER A 117 8.27 11.98 -11.65
CA SER A 117 9.28 12.52 -12.57
C SER A 117 10.55 11.65 -12.66
N SER A 118 10.85 10.88 -11.60
CA SER A 118 11.99 9.98 -11.54
C SER A 118 11.69 8.76 -10.67
N LEU A 119 11.10 7.74 -11.29
CA LEU A 119 10.86 6.43 -10.67
C LEU A 119 12.14 5.57 -10.58
N GLY A 120 13.28 6.07 -11.08
CA GLY A 120 14.56 5.37 -11.13
C GLY A 120 14.55 4.16 -12.07
N ASP A 121 15.50 3.23 -11.88
CA ASP A 121 15.61 2.04 -12.71
C ASP A 121 14.45 1.05 -12.48
N THR A 122 13.75 0.73 -13.57
CA THR A 122 12.62 -0.21 -13.64
C THR A 122 12.93 -1.45 -14.50
N SER A 123 14.16 -1.59 -15.02
CA SER A 123 14.59 -2.68 -15.93
C SER A 123 14.48 -4.09 -15.34
N THR A 124 14.40 -4.19 -14.01
CA THR A 124 14.28 -5.44 -13.26
C THR A 124 12.83 -5.86 -12.97
N LEU A 125 11.85 -5.01 -13.31
CA LEU A 125 10.44 -5.34 -13.16
C LEU A 125 10.06 -6.53 -14.06
N ALA A 126 9.21 -7.39 -13.51
CA ALA A 126 8.59 -8.47 -14.28
C ALA A 126 7.57 -7.91 -15.28
N ASP A 127 6.80 -6.92 -14.85
CA ASP A 127 5.82 -6.21 -15.67
C ASP A 127 5.93 -4.68 -15.41
N PRO A 128 6.56 -3.92 -16.32
CA PRO A 128 6.63 -2.48 -16.22
C PRO A 128 5.28 -1.76 -16.39
N ALA A 129 4.31 -2.35 -17.10
CA ALA A 129 3.04 -1.68 -17.41
C ALA A 129 2.19 -1.42 -16.15
N VAL A 130 2.39 -2.22 -15.11
CA VAL A 130 1.79 -1.99 -13.78
C VAL A 130 2.17 -0.61 -13.24
N VAL A 131 3.37 -0.11 -13.51
CA VAL A 131 3.81 1.21 -13.04
C VAL A 131 2.99 2.31 -13.70
N ASP A 132 2.77 2.21 -15.01
CA ASP A 132 2.02 3.21 -15.77
C ASP A 132 0.56 3.28 -15.30
N ASP A 133 -0.07 2.12 -15.07
CA ASP A 133 -1.42 2.05 -14.49
C ASP A 133 -1.48 2.71 -13.11
N LEU A 134 -0.51 2.41 -12.25
CA LEU A 134 -0.44 2.97 -10.90
C LEU A 134 -0.28 4.49 -10.91
N VAL A 135 0.52 5.03 -11.84
CA VAL A 135 0.71 6.48 -12.02
C VAL A 135 -0.59 7.13 -12.52
N ALA A 136 -1.24 6.54 -13.52
CA ALA A 136 -2.46 7.07 -14.12
C ALA A 136 -3.65 7.08 -13.13
N ASN A 137 -3.75 6.04 -12.30
CA ASN A 137 -4.87 5.82 -11.38
C ASN A 137 -4.56 6.22 -9.93
N ARG A 138 -3.53 7.05 -9.70
CA ARG A 138 -3.16 7.53 -8.37
C ARG A 138 -4.36 8.20 -7.69
N VAL A 139 -4.70 7.73 -6.49
CA VAL A 139 -5.75 8.33 -5.67
C VAL A 139 -5.20 9.59 -5.00
N LYS A 140 -5.98 10.67 -5.04
CA LYS A 140 -5.69 11.88 -4.26
C LYS A 140 -6.40 11.75 -2.92
N SER A 141 -5.62 11.82 -1.84
CA SER A 141 -6.09 11.83 -0.45
C SER A 141 -5.77 13.16 0.19
#